data_AF-A0A9E5RK67-F1
#
_entry.id   AF-A0A9E5RK67-F1
#
_cell.length_a   1.000
_cell.length_b   1.000
_cell.length_c   1.000
_cell.angle_alpha   90.00
_cell.angle_beta   90.00
_cell.angle_gamma   90.00
#
_symmetry.space_group_name_H-M   'P 1'
#
loop_
_entity.id
_entity.type
_entity.pdbx_description
1 polymer ?
#
loop_
_entity_poly.entity_id
_entity_poly.type
_entity_poly.pdbx_seq_one_letter_code
_entity_poly.pdbx_strand_id
1 'polypeptide(L)'
;MIAFRIELNGEHICTAGLEQQGVLTAVVSWLRSTSLNETSGEPIEQGCEENLTFNVGGLARDADGSGANLKWVDRTLQEGDEICIKVIQALQVDEPVKREREDPDLWGSKSANITKHSKRNTLNRLCSFP
;
A
#
# COMPACT_ATOMS: atom_id res chain seq x y z
N MET A 1 -10.74 13.92 16.60
CA MET A 1 -10.13 12.69 16.08
C MET A 1 -8.68 12.99 15.69
N ILE A 2 -7.78 12.01 15.77
CA ILE A 2 -6.42 12.15 15.22
C ILE A 2 -6.50 12.04 13.70
N ALA A 3 -5.89 12.98 12.99
CA ALA A 3 -5.85 13.01 11.53
C ALA A 3 -4.45 13.37 11.03
N PHE A 4 -4.15 12.97 9.80
CA PHE A 4 -2.96 13.37 9.07
C PHE A 4 -3.34 14.44 8.05
N ARG A 5 -2.86 15.66 8.26
CA ARG A 5 -2.86 16.70 7.24
C ARG A 5 -1.66 16.49 6.34
N ILE A 6 -1.93 16.28 5.06
CA ILE A 6 -0.96 15.90 4.03
C ILE A 6 -0.75 17.06 3.08
N GLU A 7 0.50 17.48 2.94
CA GLU A 7 0.95 18.48 1.99
C GLU A 7 2.02 17.86 1.08
N LEU A 8 1.95 18.14 -0.23
CA LEU A 8 2.96 17.77 -1.23
C LEU A 8 3.45 19.04 -1.92
N ASN A 9 4.76 19.28 -1.91
CA ASN A 9 5.38 20.47 -2.47
C ASN A 9 4.75 21.79 -1.95
N GLY A 10 4.36 21.79 -0.67
CA GLY A 10 3.70 22.92 0.00
C GLY A 10 2.20 23.06 -0.29
N GLU A 11 1.63 22.27 -1.20
CA GLU A 11 0.20 22.25 -1.48
C GLU A 11 -0.53 21.24 -0.58
N HIS A 12 -1.61 21.67 0.08
CA HIS A 12 -2.45 20.77 0.87
C HIS A 12 -3.29 19.88 -0.04
N ILE A 13 -3.12 18.55 0.10
CA ILE A 13 -3.79 17.57 -0.76
C ILE A 13 -5.01 16.96 -0.07
N CYS A 14 -4.86 16.59 1.22
CA CYS A 14 -5.96 16.04 2.00
C CYS A 14 -5.68 16.10 3.51
N THR A 15 -6.74 15.96 4.28
CA THR A 15 -6.73 15.68 5.71
C THR A 15 -7.37 14.31 5.90
N ALA A 16 -6.55 13.28 6.06
CA ALA A 16 -7.02 11.91 6.22
C ALA A 16 -7.21 11.60 7.71
N GLY A 17 -8.32 10.98 8.09
CA GLY A 17 -8.52 10.54 9.46
C GLY A 17 -9.63 9.51 9.59
N LEU A 18 -9.71 8.93 10.79
CA LEU A 18 -10.69 7.90 11.14
C LEU A 18 -11.49 8.36 12.35
N GLU A 19 -12.81 8.44 12.20
CA GLU A 19 -13.71 8.82 13.28
C GLU A 19 -13.83 7.73 14.35
N GLN A 20 -13.68 6.47 13.94
CA GLN A 20 -13.90 5.27 14.75
C GLN A 20 -12.60 4.46 14.91
N GLN A 21 -12.72 3.20 15.33
CA GLN A 21 -11.57 2.30 15.44
C GLN A 21 -10.98 1.96 14.09
N GLY A 22 -9.65 1.92 14.03
CA GLY A 22 -8.95 1.54 12.83
C GLY A 22 -7.48 1.89 12.86
N VAL A 23 -6.87 1.81 11.69
CA VAL A 23 -5.47 2.16 11.45
C VAL A 23 -5.42 3.17 10.32
N LEU A 24 -4.69 4.26 10.52
CA LEU A 24 -4.38 5.25 9.50
C LEU A 24 -2.89 5.15 9.17
N THR A 25 -2.56 5.09 7.89
CA THR A 25 -1.18 4.98 7.39
C THR A 25 -0.89 6.01 6.31
N ALA A 26 0.35 6.46 6.29
CA ALA A 26 0.94 7.23 5.21
C ALA A 26 2.29 6.59 4.89
N VAL A 27 2.45 6.08 3.68
CA VAL A 27 3.57 5.22 3.29
C VAL A 27 4.18 5.74 1.99
N VAL A 28 5.50 5.97 2.02
CA VAL A 28 6.30 6.17 0.80
C VAL A 28 6.99 4.85 0.48
N SER A 29 6.84 4.37 -0.75
CA SER A 29 7.39 3.10 -1.21
C SER A 29 8.24 3.32 -2.46
N TRP A 30 9.50 2.88 -2.42
CA TRP A 30 10.37 2.82 -3.59
C TRP A 30 10.57 1.36 -3.99
N LEU A 31 10.21 1.03 -5.22
CA LEU A 31 10.45 -0.26 -5.84
C LEU A 31 11.46 -0.08 -6.95
N ARG A 32 12.49 -0.94 -6.95
CA ARG A 32 13.42 -1.12 -8.06
C ARG A 32 13.41 -2.60 -8.43
N SER A 33 12.94 -2.92 -9.63
CA SER A 33 12.87 -4.30 -10.13
C SER A 33 13.54 -4.44 -11.48
N THR A 34 14.12 -5.61 -11.72
CA THR A 34 14.52 -6.04 -13.06
C THR A 34 13.27 -6.48 -13.81
N SER A 35 13.02 -5.92 -14.98
CA SER A 35 11.95 -6.38 -15.85
C SER A 35 12.36 -7.72 -16.45
N LEU A 36 11.42 -8.66 -16.42
CA LEU A 36 11.57 -9.96 -17.04
C LEU A 36 10.81 -9.95 -18.36
N ASN A 37 11.35 -10.64 -19.37
CA ASN A 37 10.59 -10.91 -20.57
C ASN A 37 9.44 -11.86 -20.21
N GLU A 38 8.19 -11.46 -20.50
CA GLU A 38 7.00 -12.24 -20.11
C GLU A 38 6.94 -13.64 -20.74
N THR A 39 7.61 -13.84 -21.88
CA THR A 39 7.62 -15.12 -22.61
C THR A 39 8.77 -16.02 -22.18
N SER A 40 9.97 -15.49 -21.96
CA SER A 40 11.15 -16.29 -21.61
C SER A 40 11.46 -16.33 -20.12
N GLY A 41 10.93 -15.41 -19.30
CA GLY A 41 11.27 -15.26 -17.89
C GLY A 41 12.68 -14.73 -17.63
N GLU A 42 13.44 -14.43 -18.69
CA GLU A 42 14.80 -13.94 -18.60
C GLU A 42 14.85 -12.43 -18.32
N PRO A 43 15.85 -11.94 -17.57
CA PRO A 43 16.08 -10.51 -17.39
C PRO A 43 16.23 -9.78 -18.72
N ILE A 44 15.51 -8.66 -18.86
CA ILE A 44 15.73 -7.74 -19.97
C ILE A 44 16.96 -6.90 -19.61
N GLU A 45 18.04 -6.98 -20.41
CA GLU A 45 19.33 -6.31 -20.13
C GLU A 45 19.23 -4.79 -19.89
N GLN A 46 18.13 -4.16 -20.31
CA GLN A 46 17.82 -2.73 -20.12
C GLN A 46 16.49 -2.47 -19.39
N GLY A 47 15.82 -3.53 -18.93
CA GLY A 47 14.55 -3.41 -18.22
C GLY A 47 14.81 -3.20 -16.74
N CYS A 48 14.90 -1.95 -16.31
CA CYS A 48 14.81 -1.60 -14.90
C CYS A 48 13.55 -0.77 -14.70
N GLU A 49 12.61 -1.29 -13.94
CA GLU A 49 11.42 -0.58 -13.51
C GLU A 49 11.68 0.02 -12.13
N GLU A 50 11.61 1.33 -12.08
CA GLU A 50 11.66 2.10 -10.83
C GLU A 50 10.30 2.75 -10.61
N ASN A 51 9.76 2.59 -9.40
CA ASN A 51 8.47 3.16 -9.04
C ASN A 51 8.54 3.71 -7.61
N LEU A 52 8.42 5.03 -7.48
CA LEU A 52 8.32 5.72 -6.20
C LEU A 52 6.88 6.16 -6.02
N THR A 53 6.22 5.65 -4.98
CA THR A 53 4.80 5.92 -4.72
C THR A 53 4.58 6.44 -3.31
N PHE A 54 3.56 7.28 -3.16
CA PHE A 54 3.03 7.73 -1.90
C PHE A 54 1.58 7.34 -1.76
N ASN A 55 1.29 6.64 -0.67
CA ASN A 55 -0.05 6.18 -0.33
C ASN A 55 -0.47 6.71 1.03
N VAL A 56 -1.70 7.24 1.09
CA VAL A 56 -2.38 7.55 2.36
C VAL A 56 -3.66 6.75 2.38
N GLY A 57 -3.78 5.90 3.39
CA GLY A 57 -4.86 4.94 3.50
C GLY A 57 -5.11 4.55 4.94
N GLY A 58 -6.04 3.61 5.11
CA GLY A 58 -6.34 3.08 6.42
C GLY A 58 -7.31 1.92 6.37
N LEU A 59 -7.46 1.26 7.50
CA LEU A 59 -8.46 0.23 7.71
C LEU A 59 -9.41 0.75 8.78
N ALA A 60 -10.64 1.09 8.40
CA ALA A 60 -11.72 1.41 9.32
C ALA A 60 -12.43 0.11 9.74
N ARG A 61 -12.88 0.04 10.99
CA ARG A 61 -13.81 -1.00 11.44
C ARG A 61 -15.18 -0.38 11.68
N ASP A 62 -16.19 -0.93 11.03
CA ASP A 62 -17.58 -0.58 11.26
C ASP A 62 -18.09 -1.26 12.56
N ALA A 63 -19.22 -0.79 13.09
CA ALA A 63 -19.79 -1.28 14.35
C ALA A 63 -20.20 -2.76 14.33
N ASP A 64 -20.45 -3.32 13.14
CA ASP A 64 -20.74 -4.74 12.92
C ASP A 64 -19.47 -5.62 12.88
N GLY A 65 -18.30 -5.02 13.10
CA GLY A 65 -16.99 -5.67 13.08
C GLY A 65 -16.39 -5.83 11.68
N SER A 66 -17.10 -5.44 10.62
CA SER A 66 -16.56 -5.48 9.26
C SER A 66 -15.49 -4.42 9.04
N GLY A 67 -14.43 -4.78 8.31
CA GLY A 67 -13.36 -3.88 7.93
C GLY A 67 -13.67 -3.16 6.62
N ALA A 68 -13.19 -1.93 6.46
CA ALA A 68 -13.20 -1.20 5.20
C ALA A 68 -11.82 -0.57 4.95
N ASN A 69 -11.19 -0.94 3.84
CA ASN A 69 -9.97 -0.32 3.37
C ASN A 69 -10.31 1.04 2.75
N LEU A 70 -9.71 2.09 3.27
CA LEU A 70 -9.88 3.47 2.84
C LEU A 70 -8.61 3.96 2.16
N LYS A 71 -8.77 4.74 1.10
CA LYS A 71 -7.67 5.35 0.35
C LYS A 71 -7.97 6.82 0.11
N TRP A 72 -7.09 7.71 0.59
CA TRP A 72 -7.15 9.15 0.35
C TRP A 72 -6.18 9.57 -0.74
N VAL A 73 -4.94 9.04 -0.71
CA VAL A 73 -3.88 9.43 -1.64
C VAL A 73 -3.31 8.19 -2.31
N ASP A 74 -3.14 8.29 -3.63
CA ASP A 74 -2.40 7.36 -4.47
C ASP A 74 -1.67 8.17 -5.54
N ARG A 75 -0.37 8.35 -5.35
CA ARG A 75 0.45 9.20 -6.21
C ARG A 75 1.79 8.52 -6.49
N THR A 76 2.26 8.69 -7.72
CA THR A 76 3.68 8.50 -8.05
C THR A 76 4.41 9.78 -7.68
N LEU A 77 5.58 9.64 -7.08
CA LEU A 77 6.46 10.76 -6.73
C LEU A 77 7.64 10.83 -7.71
N GLN A 78 8.26 12.00 -7.76
CA GLN A 78 9.51 12.24 -8.45
C GLN A 78 10.60 12.65 -7.46
N GLU A 79 11.85 12.52 -7.87
CA GLU A 79 12.97 13.05 -7.10
C GLU A 79 12.79 14.56 -6.88
N GLY A 80 12.97 15.01 -5.65
CA GLY A 80 12.78 16.41 -5.26
C GLY A 80 11.39 16.75 -4.73
N ASP A 81 10.41 15.85 -4.85
CA ASP A 81 9.10 16.03 -4.20
C ASP A 81 9.25 16.04 -2.66
N GLU A 82 8.61 17.02 -2.01
CA GLU A 82 8.55 17.14 -0.56
C GLU A 82 7.18 16.74 -0.03
N ILE A 83 7.15 15.78 0.89
CA ILE A 83 5.92 15.36 1.58
C ILE A 83 5.98 15.85 3.02
N CYS A 84 4.98 16.63 3.43
CA CYS A 84 4.78 17.02 4.82
C CYS A 84 3.56 16.31 5.39
N ILE A 85 3.76 15.58 6.49
CA ILE A 85 2.69 14.90 7.24
C ILE A 85 2.62 15.57 8.60
N LYS A 86 1.52 16.27 8.86
CA LYS A 86 1.22 16.87 10.16
C LYS A 86 0.17 16.04 10.87
N VAL A 87 0.50 15.54 12.05
CA VAL A 87 -0.47 14.89 12.93
C VAL A 87 -1.24 15.97 13.68
N ILE A 88 -2.55 16.03 13.45
CA ILE A 88 -3.43 17.05 14.01
C ILE A 88 -4.61 16.44 14.74
N GLN A 89 -5.20 17.21 15.65
CA GLN A 89 -6.54 16.96 16.15
C GLN A 89 -7.53 17.69 15.24
N ALA A 90 -8.48 16.96 14.65
CA ALA A 90 -9.50 17.52 13.77
C ALA A 90 -10.92 17.09 14.19
N LEU A 91 -11.90 17.94 13.92
CA LEU A 91 -13.33 17.63 14.08
C LEU A 91 -13.93 17.02 12.80
N GLN A 92 -13.37 17.38 11.64
CA GLN A 92 -13.79 16.92 10.33
C GLN A 92 -12.54 16.58 9.51
N VAL A 93 -12.67 15.58 8.65
CA VAL A 93 -11.63 15.10 7.72
C VAL A 93 -12.21 15.02 6.32
N ASP A 94 -11.34 14.90 5.32
CA ASP A 94 -11.77 14.72 3.94
C ASP A 94 -12.27 13.28 3.73
N GLU A 95 -13.25 13.12 2.83
CA GLU A 95 -13.74 11.79 2.45
C GLU A 95 -12.69 11.01 1.65
N PRO A 96 -12.54 9.69 1.88
CA PRO A 96 -11.62 8.87 1.10
C PRO A 96 -12.08 8.75 -0.35
N VAL A 97 -11.13 8.82 -1.28
CA VAL A 97 -11.36 8.65 -2.73
C VAL A 97 -11.81 7.23 -3.07
N LYS A 98 -11.39 6.24 -2.27
CA LYS A 98 -11.79 4.84 -2.43
C LYS A 98 -12.13 4.20 -1.08
N ARG A 99 -13.23 3.46 -1.04
CA ARG A 99 -13.65 2.62 0.09
C ARG A 99 -13.97 1.21 -0.42
N GLU A 100 -13.20 0.23 0.04
CA GLU A 100 -13.41 -1.19 -0.27
C GLU A 100 -13.74 -1.94 1.02
N ARG A 101 -14.96 -2.47 1.12
CA ARG A 101 -15.36 -3.31 2.25
C ARG A 101 -14.60 -4.63 2.18
N GLU A 102 -14.05 -5.07 3.30
CA GLU A 102 -13.53 -6.43 3.42
C GLU A 102 -14.71 -7.40 3.28
N ASP A 103 -14.71 -8.18 2.21
CA ASP A 103 -15.62 -9.30 2.08
C ASP A 103 -15.15 -10.43 3.00
N PRO A 104 -15.97 -10.85 4.00
CA PRO A 104 -15.62 -11.94 4.90
C PRO A 104 -15.25 -13.25 4.18
N ASP A 105 -15.81 -13.51 2.99
CA ASP A 105 -15.60 -14.76 2.26
C ASP A 105 -14.29 -14.79 1.45
N LEU A 106 -13.64 -13.64 1.25
CA LEU A 106 -12.35 -13.57 0.53
C LEU A 106 -11.16 -14.04 1.39
N TRP A 107 -11.26 -14.03 2.72
CA TRP A 107 -10.18 -14.52 3.59
C TRP A 107 -10.11 -16.06 3.64
N GLY A 108 -11.26 -16.73 3.60
CA GLY A 108 -11.36 -18.19 3.59
C GLY A 108 -10.72 -18.84 2.35
N SER A 109 -10.75 -18.14 1.21
CA SER A 109 -10.21 -18.64 -0.06
C SER A 109 -8.73 -18.33 -0.29
N LYS A 110 -8.18 -17.22 0.25
CA LYS A 110 -6.74 -16.88 0.12
C LYS A 110 -5.83 -17.74 1.00
N SER A 111 -6.32 -18.21 2.15
CA SER A 111 -5.56 -19.08 3.07
C SER A 111 -5.17 -20.42 2.43
N ALA A 112 -5.96 -20.94 1.48
CA ALA A 112 -5.67 -22.19 0.78
C ALA A 112 -4.55 -22.06 -0.29
N ASN A 113 -4.32 -20.84 -0.82
CA ASN A 113 -3.33 -20.61 -1.88
C ASN A 113 -1.95 -20.20 -1.36
N ILE A 114 -1.87 -19.58 -0.17
CA ILE A 114 -0.59 -19.25 0.47
C ILE A 114 0.20 -20.53 0.86
N THR A 115 -0.48 -21.61 1.26
CA THR A 115 0.18 -22.90 1.55
C THR A 115 0.79 -23.57 0.32
N LYS A 116 0.30 -23.28 -0.90
CA LYS A 116 0.82 -23.90 -2.14
C LYS A 116 2.08 -23.21 -2.67
N HIS A 117 2.25 -21.91 -2.44
CA HIS A 117 3.46 -21.19 -2.89
C HIS A 117 4.68 -21.42 -1.97
N SER A 118 4.46 -21.66 -0.66
CA SER A 118 5.54 -21.96 0.28
C SER A 118 6.22 -23.32 0.00
N LYS A 119 5.48 -24.33 -0.49
CA LYS A 119 6.03 -25.66 -0.78
C LYS A 119 6.82 -25.78 -2.09
N ARG A 120 6.75 -24.78 -2.99
CA ARG A 120 7.60 -24.76 -4.21
C ARG A 120 8.95 -24.09 -3.98
N ASN A 121 9.10 -23.28 -2.93
CA ASN A 121 10.33 -22.52 -2.68
C ASN A 121 11.37 -23.25 -1.80
N THR A 122 11.09 -24.47 -1.36
CA THR A 122 12.02 -25.29 -0.56
C THR A 122 12.82 -26.33 -1.35
N LEU A 123 12.62 -26.46 -2.67
CA LEU A 123 13.34 -27.44 -3.51
C LEU A 123 14.50 -26.86 -4.35
N ASN A 124 14.70 -25.53 -4.37
CA ASN A 124 15.79 -24.90 -5.14
C ASN A 124 16.91 -24.27 -4.28
N ARG A 125 17.10 -24.72 -3.03
CA ARG A 125 18.30 -24.40 -2.23
C ARG A 125 19.29 -25.57 -2.20
N LEU A 126 19.73 -26.00 -3.39
CA LEU A 126 20.96 -26.77 -3.56
C LEU A 126 21.61 -26.31 -4.87
N CYS A 127 22.29 -25.16 -4.83
CA CYS A 127 23.38 -24.83 -5.76
C CYS A 127 24.20 -23.66 -5.19
N SER A 128 25.41 -24.05 -4.81
CA SER A 128 26.63 -23.36 -4.43
C SER A 128 26.87 -21.94 -4.94
N PHE A 129 27.49 -21.12 -4.10
CA PHE A 129 28.42 -20.06 -4.49
C PHE A 129 29.62 -20.06 -3.50
N PRO A 130 30.81 -19.59 -3.94
CA PRO A 130 32.13 -20.15 -3.64
C PRO A 130 32.71 -19.84 -2.27
#